data_AF-A0A915AJH3-F1
#
_entry.id   AF-A0A915AJH3-F1
#
_cell.length_a   1.000
_cell.length_b   1.000
_cell.length_c   1.000
_cell.angle_alpha   90.00
_cell.angle_beta   90.00
_cell.angle_gamma   90.00
#
_symmetry.space_group_name_H-M   'P 1'
#
loop_
_entity.id
_entity.type
_entity.pdbx_description
1 polymer ?
#
loop_
_entity_poly.entity_id
_entity_poly.type
_entity_poly.pdbx_seq_one_letter_code
_entity_poly.pdbx_strand_id
1 'polypeptide(L)'
;MMYDQPDWTWTMALIYVQAAATTSGHTKYVPDPIEANEATVLYVIFQLAFHIWLISFMALFFNAIIVFVRSVWTTQWAEITDDELNALQTKIERRKQRRQLNNPKYED
;
A
#
# COMPACT_ATOMS: atom_id res chain seq x y z
N MET A 1 -39.42 -12.00 1.50
CA MET A 1 -38.58 -10.92 2.02
C MET A 1 -37.63 -10.56 0.91
N MET A 2 -37.59 -9.29 0.52
CA MET A 2 -36.61 -8.79 -0.43
C MET A 2 -35.26 -8.72 0.29
N TYR A 3 -34.22 -9.32 -0.27
CA TYR A 3 -32.88 -9.22 0.31
C TYR A 3 -32.23 -7.95 -0.22
N ASP A 4 -31.70 -7.10 0.69
CA ASP A 4 -30.95 -5.89 0.33
C ASP A 4 -29.64 -6.20 -0.43
N GLN A 5 -29.19 -7.45 -0.36
CA GLN A 5 -27.99 -7.94 -1.03
C GLN A 5 -28.37 -9.08 -2.00
N PRO A 6 -27.88 -9.03 -3.26
CA PRO A 6 -28.07 -10.12 -4.21
C PRO A 6 -27.24 -11.34 -3.80
N ASP A 7 -27.75 -12.54 -4.10
CA ASP A 7 -27.07 -13.82 -3.81
C ASP A 7 -25.78 -13.92 -4.64
N TRP A 8 -24.67 -13.51 -4.03
CA TRP A 8 -23.35 -13.56 -4.64
C TRP A 8 -22.67 -14.90 -4.38
N THR A 9 -22.01 -15.42 -5.42
CA THR A 9 -21.02 -16.47 -5.22
C THR A 9 -19.79 -15.89 -4.51
N TRP A 10 -19.03 -16.74 -3.83
CA TRP A 10 -17.78 -16.34 -3.17
C TRP A 10 -16.81 -15.58 -4.09
N THR A 11 -16.74 -15.96 -5.37
CA THR A 11 -15.90 -15.28 -6.36
C THR A 11 -16.36 -13.86 -6.64
N MET A 12 -17.67 -13.64 -6.73
CA MET A 12 -18.23 -12.30 -6.96
C MET A 12 -17.96 -11.39 -5.75
N ALA A 13 -18.17 -11.92 -4.54
CA ALA A 13 -17.85 -11.22 -3.30
C ALA A 13 -16.36 -10.85 -3.21
N LEU A 14 -15.46 -11.78 -3.58
CA LEU A 14 -14.02 -11.54 -3.57
C LEU A 14 -13.63 -10.40 -4.54
N ILE A 15 -14.15 -10.42 -5.77
CA ILE A 15 -13.87 -9.39 -6.78
C ILE A 15 -14.35 -8.02 -6.30
N TYR A 16 -15.55 -7.95 -5.72
CA TYR A 16 -16.08 -6.71 -5.14
C TYR A 16 -15.20 -6.21 -3.99
N VAL A 17 -14.88 -7.06 -3.02
CA VAL A 17 -14.07 -6.69 -1.85
C VAL A 17 -12.69 -6.22 -2.28
N GLN A 18 -12.05 -6.88 -3.24
CA GLN A 18 -10.77 -6.45 -3.79
C GLN A 18 -10.88 -5.06 -4.44
N ALA A 19 -11.91 -4.82 -5.25
CA ALA A 19 -12.12 -3.54 -5.91
C ALA A 19 -12.40 -2.41 -4.89
N ALA A 20 -13.20 -2.70 -3.88
CA ALA A 20 -13.55 -1.78 -2.80
C ALA A 20 -12.32 -1.45 -1.92
N ALA A 21 -11.56 -2.47 -1.49
CA ALA A 21 -10.37 -2.31 -0.65
C ALA A 21 -9.25 -1.54 -1.35
N THR A 22 -9.14 -1.67 -2.68
CA THR A 22 -8.15 -0.94 -3.50
C THR A 22 -8.64 0.44 -3.95
N THR A 23 -9.86 0.84 -3.57
CA THR A 23 -10.52 2.08 -4.02
C THR A 23 -10.57 2.23 -5.54
N SER A 24 -10.51 1.11 -6.28
CA SER A 24 -10.37 1.13 -7.72
C SER A 24 -11.70 1.34 -8.44
N GLY A 25 -12.83 0.97 -7.82
CA GLY A 25 -14.16 1.07 -8.42
C GLY A 25 -14.37 0.16 -9.63
N HIS A 26 -13.37 -0.62 -10.06
CA HIS A 26 -13.42 -1.48 -11.24
C HIS A 26 -14.05 -2.84 -10.92
N THR A 27 -15.37 -2.85 -10.67
CA THR A 27 -16.14 -4.08 -10.50
C THR A 27 -17.50 -3.95 -11.16
N LYS A 28 -17.92 -5.01 -11.86
CA LYS A 28 -19.30 -5.14 -12.36
C LYS A 28 -20.27 -5.64 -11.29
N TYR A 29 -19.73 -6.11 -10.16
CA TYR A 29 -20.49 -6.58 -9.00
C TYR A 29 -20.60 -5.41 -8.04
N VAL A 30 -21.69 -4.66 -8.17
CA VAL A 30 -22.10 -3.63 -7.22
C VAL A 30 -23.26 -4.22 -6.44
N PRO A 31 -23.29 -4.14 -5.09
CA PRO A 31 -24.46 -4.57 -4.34
C PRO A 31 -25.70 -3.86 -4.92
N ASP A 32 -26.84 -4.56 -4.95
CA ASP A 32 -28.05 -4.05 -5.61
C ASP A 32 -28.32 -2.61 -5.17
N PRO A 33 -28.77 -1.78 -6.12
CA PRO A 33 -28.36 -0.42 -6.06
C PRO A 33 -29.09 0.30 -4.94
N ILE A 34 -28.34 1.18 -4.28
CA ILE A 34 -28.86 2.48 -3.84
C ILE A 34 -29.68 3.13 -4.98
N GLU A 35 -29.38 2.83 -6.26
CA GLU A 35 -30.12 3.24 -7.48
C GLU A 35 -31.53 2.61 -7.66
N ALA A 36 -31.88 1.49 -7.02
CA ALA A 36 -33.25 0.94 -7.05
C ALA A 36 -34.12 1.52 -5.93
N ASN A 37 -33.51 2.24 -4.97
CA ASN A 37 -34.16 2.86 -3.82
C ASN A 37 -34.92 1.88 -2.91
N GLU A 38 -34.62 0.58 -3.02
CA GLU A 38 -35.26 -0.50 -2.26
C GLU A 38 -34.40 -0.99 -1.08
N ALA A 39 -33.14 -0.55 -0.98
CA ALA A 39 -32.25 -0.91 0.11
C ALA A 39 -32.60 -0.20 1.42
N THR A 40 -32.55 -0.92 2.53
CA THR A 40 -32.75 -0.29 3.85
C THR A 40 -31.63 0.71 4.18
N VAL A 41 -31.97 1.80 4.88
CA VAL A 41 -30.99 2.79 5.37
C VAL A 41 -29.88 2.13 6.20
N LEU A 42 -30.23 1.11 6.98
CA LEU A 42 -29.28 0.34 7.78
C LEU A 42 -28.23 -0.35 6.91
N TYR A 43 -28.65 -0.95 5.79
CA TYR A 43 -27.75 -1.60 4.85
C TYR A 43 -26.79 -0.61 4.18
N VAL A 44 -27.27 0.59 3.82
CA VAL A 44 -26.42 1.66 3.27
C VAL A 44 -25.36 2.11 4.28
N ILE A 45 -25.75 2.33 5.54
CA ILE A 45 -24.82 2.68 6.62
C ILE A 45 -23.80 1.56 6.84
N PHE A 46 -24.24 0.30 6.81
CA PHE A 46 -23.36 -0.86 6.93
C PHE A 46 -22.32 -0.90 5.80
N GLN A 47 -22.74 -0.73 4.54
CA GLN A 47 -21.82 -0.73 3.40
C GLN A 47 -20.78 0.38 3.50
N LEU A 48 -21.19 1.58 3.94
CA LEU A 48 -20.26 2.68 4.18
C LEU A 48 -19.26 2.35 5.31
N ALA A 49 -19.73 1.83 6.43
CA ALA A 49 -18.88 1.44 7.55
C ALA A 49 -17.89 0.32 7.15
N PHE A 50 -18.36 -0.66 6.38
CA PHE A 50 -17.54 -1.73 5.84
C PHE A 50 -16.45 -1.20 4.89
N HIS A 51 -16.80 -0.24 4.02
CA HIS A 51 -15.83 0.37 3.12
C HIS A 51 -14.74 1.16 3.87
N ILE A 52 -15.13 1.96 4.87
CA ILE A 52 -14.17 2.68 5.74
C ILE A 52 -13.25 1.70 6.47
N TRP A 53 -13.81 0.59 6.96
CA TRP A 53 -13.06 -0.46 7.63
C TRP A 53 -12.05 -1.13 6.69
N LEU A 54 -12.46 -1.47 5.46
CA LEU A 54 -11.56 -2.05 4.45
C LEU A 54 -10.38 -1.13 4.13
N ILE A 55 -10.63 0.16 3.89
CA ILE A 55 -9.56 1.13 3.60
C ILE A 55 -8.61 1.25 4.79
N SER A 56 -9.15 1.35 6.00
CA SER A 56 -8.36 1.43 7.23
C SER A 56 -7.48 0.19 7.43
N PHE A 57 -8.04 -0.99 7.18
CA PHE A 57 -7.31 -2.26 7.21
C PHE A 57 -6.19 -2.29 6.16
N MET A 58 -6.47 -1.87 4.92
CA MET A 58 -5.46 -1.83 3.86
C MET A 58 -4.33 -0.87 4.17
N ALA A 59 -4.63 0.29 4.77
CA ALA A 59 -3.60 1.24 5.21
C ALA A 59 -2.66 0.63 6.26
N LEU A 60 -3.22 -0.07 7.25
CA LEU A 60 -2.43 -0.79 8.26
C LEU A 60 -1.60 -1.93 7.64
N PHE A 61 -2.19 -2.68 6.72
CA PHE A 61 -1.52 -3.78 6.03
C PHE A 61 -0.34 -3.29 5.19
N PHE A 62 -0.51 -2.24 4.37
CA PHE A 62 0.59 -1.67 3.60
C PHE A 62 1.66 -1.06 4.50
N ASN A 63 1.28 -0.42 5.60
CA ASN A 63 2.26 0.06 6.58
C ASN A 63 3.09 -1.09 7.17
N ALA A 64 2.45 -2.21 7.52
CA ALA A 64 3.14 -3.40 8.00
C ALA A 64 4.11 -3.97 6.95
N ILE A 65 3.71 -4.01 5.67
CA ILE A 65 4.59 -4.43 4.56
C ILE A 65 5.81 -3.50 4.44
N ILE A 66 5.59 -2.18 4.46
CA ILE A 66 6.67 -1.19 4.35
C ILE A 66 7.66 -1.36 5.51
N VAL A 67 7.14 -1.52 6.73
CA VAL A 67 7.97 -1.76 7.92
C VAL A 67 8.73 -3.08 7.81
N PHE A 68 8.09 -4.14 7.34
CA PHE A 68 8.73 -5.44 7.12
C PHE A 68 9.87 -5.34 6.10
N VAL A 69 9.62 -4.75 4.93
CA VAL A 69 10.65 -4.53 3.89
C VAL A 69 11.80 -3.70 4.43
N ARG A 70 11.50 -2.63 5.17
CA ARG A 70 12.52 -1.81 5.83
C ARG A 70 13.35 -2.60 6.82
N SER A 71 12.70 -3.45 7.63
CA SER A 71 13.38 -4.32 8.59
C SER A 71 14.37 -5.25 7.89
N VAL A 72 13.92 -5.96 6.85
CA VAL A 72 14.77 -6.85 6.05
C VAL A 72 15.96 -6.09 5.46
N TRP A 73 15.71 -4.91 4.87
CA TRP A 73 16.77 -4.06 4.33
C TRP A 73 17.78 -3.67 5.42
N THR A 74 17.33 -3.18 6.58
CA THR A 74 18.23 -2.80 7.67
C THR A 74 19.01 -3.99 8.25
N THR A 75 18.42 -5.17 8.31
CA THR A 75 19.13 -6.39 8.74
C THR A 75 20.25 -6.73 7.77
N GLN A 76 20.01 -6.61 6.45
CA GLN A 76 21.06 -6.79 5.44
C GLN A 76 22.22 -5.80 5.61
N TRP A 77 21.96 -4.55 6.04
CA TRP A 77 23.01 -3.58 6.35
C TRP A 77 23.77 -3.90 7.64
N ALA A 78 23.13 -4.58 8.60
CA ALA A 78 23.77 -5.01 9.84
C ALA A 78 24.68 -6.24 9.65
N GLU A 79 24.43 -7.04 8.61
CA GLU A 79 25.20 -8.26 8.27
C GLU A 79 26.36 -8.00 7.30
N ILE A 80 26.63 -6.74 6.92
CA ILE A 80 27.75 -6.38 6.05
C ILE A 80 29.06 -6.68 6.78
N THR A 81 29.97 -7.39 6.11
CA THR A 81 31.30 -7.68 6.66
C THR A 81 32.18 -6.41 6.72
N ASP A 82 33.15 -6.36 7.64
CA ASP A 82 34.04 -5.19 7.80
C ASP A 82 34.76 -4.81 6.49
N ASP A 83 35.07 -5.79 5.64
CA ASP A 83 35.69 -5.57 4.33
C ASP A 83 34.73 -4.86 3.35
N GLU A 84 33.47 -5.29 3.31
CA GLU A 84 32.43 -4.67 2.49
C GLU A 84 32.09 -3.26 2.98
N LEU A 85 32.06 -3.05 4.30
CA LEU A 85 31.87 -1.74 4.91
C LEU A 85 33.00 -0.77 4.54
N ASN A 86 34.26 -1.21 4.64
CA ASN A 86 35.44 -0.43 4.24
C ASN A 86 35.41 -0.07 2.74
N ALA A 87 35.03 -1.02 1.88
CA ALA A 87 34.87 -0.76 0.45
C ALA A 87 33.78 0.29 0.16
N LEU A 88 32.66 0.22 0.88
CA LEU A 88 31.56 1.18 0.77
C LEU A 88 31.94 2.57 1.26
N GLN A 89 32.60 2.68 2.41
CA GLN A 89 33.12 3.94 2.95
C GLN A 89 34.11 4.59 1.99
N THR A 90 35.08 3.82 1.48
CA THR A 90 36.06 4.32 0.50
C THR A 90 35.37 4.83 -0.77
N LYS A 91 34.30 4.16 -1.23
CA LYS A 91 33.52 4.58 -2.40
C LYS A 91 32.73 5.86 -2.13
N ILE A 92 32.17 6.03 -0.93
CA ILE A 92 31.45 7.24 -0.52
C ILE A 92 32.40 8.43 -0.40
N GLU A 93 33.57 8.25 0.23
CA GLU A 93 34.58 9.29 0.37
C GLU A 93 35.13 9.75 -0.99
N ARG A 94 35.45 8.80 -1.88
CA ARG A 94 35.84 9.13 -3.26
C ARG A 94 34.77 9.93 -3.99
N ARG A 95 33.49 9.60 -3.81
CA ARG A 95 32.38 10.38 -4.38
C ARG A 95 32.28 11.79 -3.76
N LYS A 96 32.50 11.92 -2.45
CA LYS A 96 32.51 13.22 -1.75
C LYS A 96 33.65 14.11 -2.23
N GLN A 97 34.86 13.54 -2.38
CA GLN A 97 36.02 14.24 -2.94
C GLN A 97 35.79 14.66 -4.40
N ARG A 98 35.27 13.77 -5.25
CA ARG A 98 34.94 14.13 -6.66
C ARG A 98 33.90 15.25 -6.75
N ARG A 99 32.92 15.27 -5.84
CA ARG A 99 31.93 16.36 -5.78
C ARG A 99 32.54 17.69 -5.32
N GLN A 100 33.58 17.67 -4.50
CA GLN A 100 34.32 18.88 -4.12
C GLN A 100 35.21 19.38 -5.26
N LEU A 101 35.89 18.48 -5.97
CA LEU A 101 36.76 18.79 -7.11
C LEU A 101 35.98 19.26 -8.35
N ASN A 102 34.79 18.70 -8.62
CA ASN A 102 33.93 19.08 -9.75
C ASN A 102 32.92 20.18 -9.41
N ASN A 103 33.10 20.88 -8.28
CA ASN A 103 32.23 22.00 -7.92
C ASN A 103 32.83 23.28 -8.53
N PRO A 104 32.13 23.97 -9.46
CA PRO A 104 32.64 25.17 -10.13
C PRO A 104 32.88 26.37 -9.20
N LYS A 105 32.61 26.21 -7.90
CA LYS A 105 32.91 27.19 -6.85
C LYS A 105 34.37 27.15 -6.36
N TYR A 106 35.17 26.17 -6.78
CA TYR A 106 36.58 25.99 -6.39
C TYR A 106 37.53 25.94 -7.60
N GLU A 107 37.06 26.30 -8.79
CA GLU A 107 37.92 26.62 -9.93
C GLU A 107 38.33 28.09 -9.78
N ASP A 108 39.55 28.33 -9.28
CA ASP A 108 40.26 29.61 -9.46
C ASP A 108 40.77 29.73 -10.91
#